data_AF-A0A3B9AIW8-F1
#
_entry.id   AF-A0A3B9AIW8-F1
#
_cell.length_a   1.000
_cell.length_b   1.000
_cell.length_c   1.000
_cell.angle_alpha   90.00
_cell.angle_beta   90.00
_cell.angle_gamma   90.00
#
_symmetry.space_group_name_H-M   'P 1'
#
loop_
_entity.id
_entity.type
_entity.pdbx_description
1 polymer ?
#
loop_
_entity_poly.entity_id
_entity_poly.type
_entity_poly.pdbx_seq_one_letter_code
_entity_poly.pdbx_strand_id
1 'polypeptide(L)'
;MKSIFKSCLIITLLVLAALVVVIIHFSSDNSVWGSECGMAAGPCEGKKVALPEIKGRKAHFADCPNGRIGFIEGKGKGLPVLFKKDLKGTILWAYQFDTESSCGIPLMTIDTLELQRINGEPMLRFFNRTYSEPGIFYLTSDYNFDCLCLSPM
;
A
#
# COMPACT_ATOMS: atom_id res chain seq x y z
N MET A 1 -8.01 -52.14 -23.42
CA MET A 1 -8.64 -51.53 -22.23
C MET A 1 -7.66 -51.00 -21.17
N LYS A 2 -6.51 -51.66 -20.87
CA LYS A 2 -5.55 -51.18 -19.84
C LYS A 2 -4.84 -49.85 -20.15
N SER A 3 -4.71 -49.47 -21.43
CA SER A 3 -4.00 -48.24 -21.83
C SER A 3 -4.81 -46.96 -21.60
N ILE A 4 -6.15 -47.00 -21.77
CA ILE A 4 -7.04 -45.84 -21.63
C ILE A 4 -7.14 -45.40 -20.16
N PHE A 5 -7.11 -46.35 -19.22
CA PHE A 5 -7.14 -46.07 -17.78
C PHE A 5 -5.92 -45.30 -17.29
N LYS A 6 -4.72 -45.60 -17.84
CA LYS A 6 -3.49 -44.89 -17.48
C LYS A 6 -3.51 -43.44 -17.98
N SER A 7 -4.00 -43.22 -19.20
CA SER A 7 -4.12 -41.88 -19.77
C SER A 7 -5.11 -41.01 -19.00
N CYS A 8 -6.25 -41.58 -18.56
CA CYS A 8 -7.24 -40.86 -17.77
C CYS A 8 -6.69 -40.48 -16.38
N LEU A 9 -5.99 -41.39 -15.70
CA LEU A 9 -5.39 -41.14 -14.39
C LEU A 9 -4.33 -40.02 -14.42
N ILE A 10 -3.50 -39.98 -15.47
CA ILE A 10 -2.46 -38.95 -15.65
C ILE A 10 -3.09 -37.56 -15.87
N ILE A 11 -4.15 -37.48 -16.69
CA ILE A 11 -4.84 -36.21 -16.94
C ILE A 11 -5.48 -35.68 -15.64
N THR A 12 -6.13 -36.53 -14.85
CA THR A 12 -6.73 -36.12 -13.58
C THR A 12 -5.68 -35.61 -12.58
N LEU A 13 -4.52 -36.27 -12.50
CA LEU A 13 -3.41 -35.83 -11.66
C LEU A 13 -2.84 -34.48 -12.09
N LEU A 14 -2.71 -34.24 -13.40
CA LEU A 14 -2.24 -32.96 -13.93
C LEU A 14 -3.23 -31.83 -13.65
N VAL A 15 -4.53 -32.08 -13.79
CA VAL A 15 -5.57 -31.10 -13.45
C VAL A 15 -5.57 -30.79 -11.96
N LEU A 16 -5.43 -31.79 -11.09
CA LEU A 16 -5.35 -31.58 -9.64
C LEU A 16 -4.11 -30.76 -9.26
N ALA A 17 -2.95 -31.08 -9.84
CA ALA A 17 -1.72 -30.34 -9.59
C ALA A 17 -1.82 -28.88 -10.03
N ALA A 18 -2.42 -28.61 -11.21
CA ALA A 18 -2.68 -27.26 -11.68
C ALA A 18 -3.62 -26.49 -10.73
N LEU A 19 -4.67 -27.15 -10.23
CA LEU A 19 -5.61 -26.55 -9.28
C LEU A 19 -4.92 -26.16 -7.96
N VAL A 20 -4.04 -27.04 -7.44
CA VAL A 20 -3.25 -26.77 -6.23
C VAL A 20 -2.30 -25.59 -6.44
N VAL A 21 -1.62 -25.50 -7.59
CA VAL A 21 -0.74 -24.37 -7.92
C VAL A 21 -1.52 -23.06 -7.99
N VAL A 22 -2.72 -23.08 -8.58
CA VAL A 22 -3.62 -21.91 -8.62
C VAL A 22 -4.06 -21.52 -7.21
N ILE A 23 -4.49 -22.46 -6.38
CA ILE A 23 -4.90 -22.18 -4.98
C ILE A 23 -3.74 -21.58 -4.18
N ILE A 24 -2.53 -22.10 -4.32
CA ILE A 24 -1.34 -21.57 -3.63
C ILE A 24 -1.03 -20.13 -4.10
N HIS A 25 -1.12 -19.86 -5.41
CA HIS A 25 -0.91 -18.49 -5.93
C HIS A 25 -2.02 -17.52 -5.53
N PHE A 26 -3.27 -17.98 -5.39
CA PHE A 26 -4.37 -17.13 -4.93
C PHE A 26 -4.35 -16.93 -3.41
N SER A 27 -3.70 -17.80 -2.64
CA SER A 27 -3.66 -17.71 -1.18
C SER A 27 -2.54 -16.82 -0.64
N SER A 28 -1.59 -16.38 -1.48
CA SER A 28 -0.46 -15.57 -1.05
C SER A 28 -0.76 -14.07 -0.92
N ASP A 29 -1.91 -13.59 -1.38
CA ASP A 29 -2.27 -12.16 -1.37
C ASP A 29 -3.39 -11.82 -0.37
N ASN A 30 -3.56 -12.63 0.67
CA ASN A 30 -4.34 -12.20 1.84
C ASN A 30 -3.43 -11.47 2.82
N SER A 31 -2.90 -10.32 2.39
CA SER A 31 -2.46 -9.30 3.32
C SER A 31 -3.66 -8.96 4.20
N VAL A 32 -3.58 -9.33 5.47
CA VAL A 32 -4.62 -9.10 6.48
C VAL A 32 -4.68 -7.59 6.75
N TRP A 33 -5.31 -6.86 5.83
CA TRP A 33 -5.64 -5.46 6.02
C TRP A 33 -6.80 -5.36 7.00
N GLY A 34 -6.79 -4.32 7.83
CA GLY A 34 -8.04 -3.77 8.33
C GLY A 34 -8.62 -4.36 9.62
N SER A 35 -7.85 -5.03 10.49
CA SER A 35 -8.35 -5.21 11.87
C SER A 35 -8.42 -3.87 12.63
N GLU A 36 -7.55 -2.92 12.26
CA GLU A 36 -7.48 -1.58 12.87
C GLU A 36 -8.14 -0.49 12.03
N CYS A 37 -8.44 -0.70 10.73
CA CYS A 37 -9.07 0.36 9.95
C CYS A 37 -10.58 0.35 10.12
N GLY A 38 -11.14 1.37 10.78
CA GLY A 38 -12.58 1.52 10.89
C GLY A 38 -13.21 1.61 9.50
N MET A 39 -14.29 0.87 9.24
CA MET A 39 -14.97 0.78 7.93
C MET A 39 -15.44 2.12 7.35
N ALA A 40 -15.35 3.22 8.11
CA ALA A 40 -15.72 4.57 7.69
C ALA A 40 -14.53 5.40 7.13
N ALA A 41 -13.29 4.89 7.15
CA ALA A 41 -12.08 5.70 6.94
C ALA A 41 -10.96 5.02 6.11
N GLY A 42 -11.25 3.89 5.45
CA GLY A 42 -10.33 3.14 4.59
C GLY A 42 -10.83 1.72 4.27
N PRO A 43 -10.08 0.93 3.46
CA PRO A 43 -8.75 1.23 2.91
C PRO A 43 -8.79 2.10 1.65
N CYS A 44 -7.83 3.01 1.54
CA CYS A 44 -7.67 3.88 0.37
C CYS A 44 -6.40 3.56 -0.41
N GLU A 45 -6.55 3.11 -1.66
CA GLU A 45 -5.45 2.68 -2.53
C GLU A 45 -4.75 3.84 -3.26
N GLY A 46 -5.32 5.05 -3.19
CA GLY A 46 -4.82 6.21 -3.93
C GLY A 46 -4.78 5.98 -5.45
N LYS A 47 -4.20 6.95 -6.17
CA LYS A 47 -3.98 6.86 -7.62
C LYS A 47 -2.51 6.91 -7.92
N LYS A 48 -1.98 5.86 -8.57
CA LYS A 48 -0.59 5.84 -9.03
C LYS A 48 -0.35 6.96 -10.05
N VAL A 49 0.72 7.72 -9.88
CA VAL A 49 1.06 8.86 -10.74
C VAL A 49 2.54 8.85 -11.09
N ALA A 50 2.88 9.45 -12.24
CA ALA A 50 4.25 9.91 -12.47
C ALA A 50 4.46 11.15 -11.61
N LEU A 51 5.48 11.15 -10.76
CA LEU A 51 5.70 12.26 -9.83
C LEU A 51 6.00 13.54 -10.64
N PRO A 52 5.15 14.59 -10.58
CA PRO A 52 5.53 15.87 -11.16
C PRO A 52 6.75 16.42 -10.41
N GLU A 53 7.63 17.18 -11.09
CA GLU A 53 8.83 17.74 -10.47
C GLU A 53 8.50 18.36 -9.09
N ILE A 54 9.04 17.75 -8.03
CA ILE A 54 8.84 18.15 -6.62
C ILE A 54 9.63 19.45 -6.31
N LYS A 55 9.68 20.42 -7.22
CA LYS A 55 10.42 21.66 -6.95
C LYS A 55 9.56 22.54 -6.04
N GLY A 56 9.99 22.67 -4.79
CA GLY A 56 9.48 23.68 -3.85
C GLY A 56 8.30 23.28 -2.95
N ARG A 57 7.85 22.02 -2.97
CA ARG A 57 6.85 21.53 -2.00
C ARG A 57 7.54 20.92 -0.78
N LYS A 58 7.07 21.28 0.42
CA LYS A 58 7.51 20.69 1.69
C LYS A 58 7.14 19.20 1.68
N ALA A 59 8.12 18.36 2.01
CA ALA A 59 7.93 16.92 2.12
C ALA A 59 8.38 16.43 3.49
N HIS A 60 7.60 15.54 4.06
CA HIS A 60 7.95 14.74 5.23
C HIS A 60 8.61 13.46 4.78
N PHE A 61 9.54 12.92 5.55
CA PHE A 61 10.32 11.76 5.15
C PHE A 61 10.46 10.74 6.27
N ALA A 62 10.43 9.48 5.88
CA ALA A 62 10.76 8.33 6.72
C ALA A 62 11.79 7.46 5.98
N ASP A 63 12.89 7.12 6.65
CA ASP A 63 13.91 6.23 6.11
C ASP A 63 13.43 4.77 6.16
N CYS A 64 13.79 3.98 5.15
CA CYS A 64 13.55 2.53 5.12
C CYS A 64 14.80 1.78 4.60
N PRO A 65 14.94 0.47 4.86
CA PRO A 65 16.15 -0.29 4.50
C PRO A 65 16.56 -0.21 3.03
N ASN A 66 15.59 -0.03 2.12
CA ASN A 66 15.83 0.06 0.67
C ASN A 66 15.64 1.47 0.09
N GLY A 67 15.66 2.52 0.93
CA GLY A 67 15.56 3.90 0.46
C GLY A 67 14.87 4.84 1.45
N ARG A 68 13.95 5.64 0.95
CA ARG A 68 13.20 6.62 1.75
C ARG A 68 11.81 6.80 1.18
N ILE A 69 10.82 6.88 2.05
CA ILE A 69 9.45 7.21 1.69
C ILE A 69 9.20 8.66 2.08
N GLY A 70 8.58 9.42 1.18
CA GLY A 70 8.24 10.81 1.40
C GLY A 70 6.76 11.08 1.20
N PHE A 71 6.24 12.06 1.92
CA PHE A 71 4.88 12.56 1.79
C PHE A 71 4.90 14.06 1.49
N ILE A 72 4.27 14.44 0.39
CA ILE A 72 4.10 15.83 -0.04
C ILE A 72 2.71 16.28 0.39
N GLU A 73 2.64 17.34 1.19
CA GLU A 73 1.39 17.95 1.61
C GLU A 73 0.61 18.55 0.44
N GLY A 74 -0.72 18.41 0.46
CA GLY A 74 -1.62 19.12 -0.44
C GLY A 74 -1.65 20.62 -0.13
N LYS A 75 -1.64 21.47 -1.16
CA LYS A 75 -1.77 22.94 -1.01
C LYS A 75 -2.62 23.51 -2.13
N GLY A 76 -3.62 24.33 -1.78
CA GLY A 76 -4.56 24.90 -2.74
C GLY A 76 -5.27 23.79 -3.53
N LYS A 77 -5.09 23.77 -4.85
CA LYS A 77 -5.63 22.71 -5.74
C LYS A 77 -4.75 21.46 -5.86
N GLY A 78 -3.56 21.45 -5.25
CA GLY A 78 -2.64 20.32 -5.33
C GLY A 78 -2.99 19.26 -4.30
N LEU A 79 -3.26 18.03 -4.76
CA LEU A 79 -3.50 16.87 -3.88
C LEU A 79 -2.21 16.40 -3.18
N PRO A 80 -2.33 15.75 -2.00
CA PRO A 80 -1.23 15.08 -1.32
C PRO A 80 -0.66 13.93 -2.15
N VAL A 81 0.63 13.63 -1.95
CA VAL A 81 1.33 12.55 -2.68
C VAL A 81 2.28 11.81 -1.76
N LEU A 82 2.16 10.48 -1.68
CA LEU A 82 3.15 9.59 -1.07
C LEU A 82 4.05 9.04 -2.17
N PHE A 83 5.36 8.98 -1.94
CA PHE A 83 6.30 8.49 -2.94
C PHE A 83 7.47 7.77 -2.30
N LYS A 84 8.14 6.88 -3.04
CA LYS A 84 9.36 6.21 -2.61
C LYS A 84 10.53 6.58 -3.50
N LYS A 85 11.67 6.79 -2.85
CA LYS A 85 12.98 6.89 -3.45
C LYS A 85 13.82 5.67 -3.10
N ASP A 86 14.63 5.21 -4.04
CA ASP A 86 15.73 4.28 -3.74
C ASP A 86 16.88 5.01 -3.01
N LEU A 87 17.93 4.25 -2.66
CA LEU A 87 19.14 4.79 -2.03
C LEU A 87 19.91 5.80 -2.90
N LYS A 88 19.68 5.81 -4.21
CA LYS A 88 20.29 6.75 -5.17
C LYS A 88 19.44 8.01 -5.36
N GLY A 89 18.27 8.08 -4.74
CA GLY A 89 17.31 9.18 -4.87
C GLY A 89 16.36 9.08 -6.06
N THR A 90 16.38 7.97 -6.81
CA THR A 90 15.47 7.69 -7.93
C THR A 90 14.07 7.43 -7.42
N ILE A 91 13.05 8.06 -7.99
CA ILE A 91 11.65 7.75 -7.66
C ILE A 91 11.31 6.35 -8.19
N LEU A 92 10.86 5.46 -7.30
CA LEU A 92 10.40 4.12 -7.67
C LEU A 92 8.89 4.12 -7.94
N TRP A 93 8.12 4.80 -7.09
CA TRP A 93 6.67 4.92 -7.23
C TRP A 93 6.15 6.18 -6.54
N ALA A 94 4.93 6.57 -6.91
CA ALA A 94 4.20 7.66 -6.30
C ALA A 94 2.69 7.44 -6.40
N TYR A 95 1.98 7.81 -5.34
CA TYR A 95 0.54 7.70 -5.18
C TYR A 95 -0.02 9.05 -4.74
N GLN A 96 -0.98 9.55 -5.50
CA GLN A 96 -1.72 10.76 -5.20
C GLN A 96 -3.04 10.37 -4.50
N PHE A 97 -3.46 11.16 -3.52
CA PHE A 97 -4.69 10.88 -2.79
C PHE A 97 -5.71 12.00 -2.98
N ASP A 98 -6.87 11.65 -3.53
CA ASP A 98 -8.07 12.46 -3.48
C ASP A 98 -8.93 11.92 -2.34
N THR A 99 -8.61 12.33 -1.12
CA THR A 99 -9.10 11.68 0.10
C THR A 99 -10.53 12.05 0.45
N GLU A 100 -11.01 13.23 0.03
CA GLU A 100 -12.43 13.60 0.16
C GLU A 100 -13.32 12.68 -0.68
N SER A 101 -12.92 12.36 -1.92
CA SER A 101 -13.71 11.48 -2.78
C SER A 101 -13.49 9.99 -2.51
N SER A 102 -12.30 9.60 -2.03
CA SER A 102 -11.94 8.18 -1.88
C SER A 102 -12.16 7.64 -0.47
N CYS A 103 -11.84 8.42 0.56
CA CYS A 103 -11.76 7.97 1.96
C CYS A 103 -12.83 8.59 2.87
N GLY A 104 -13.53 9.62 2.40
CA GLY A 104 -14.46 10.42 3.21
C GLY A 104 -13.79 11.29 4.28
N ILE A 105 -12.49 11.13 4.53
CA ILE A 105 -11.71 11.93 5.47
C ILE A 105 -10.65 12.74 4.69
N PRO A 106 -10.60 14.07 4.85
CA PRO A 106 -9.61 14.88 4.15
C PRO A 106 -8.20 14.67 4.71
N LEU A 107 -7.22 14.63 3.81
CA LEU A 107 -5.79 14.54 4.12
C LEU A 107 -5.04 15.58 3.27
N MET A 108 -4.60 16.68 3.88
CA MET A 108 -3.79 17.70 3.19
C MET A 108 -2.45 17.91 3.87
N THR A 109 -2.43 17.93 5.19
CA THR A 109 -1.26 18.24 6.03
C THR A 109 -1.06 17.19 7.11
N ILE A 110 0.21 16.87 7.39
CA ILE A 110 0.61 15.94 8.44
C ILE A 110 1.73 16.55 9.29
N ASP A 111 1.94 16.03 10.50
CA ASP A 111 3.04 16.45 11.36
C ASP A 111 4.37 15.77 11.06
N THR A 112 4.38 14.47 11.30
CA THR A 112 5.55 13.59 11.18
C THR A 112 5.14 12.38 10.37
N LEU A 113 6.14 11.76 9.75
CA LEU A 113 5.98 10.51 9.05
C LEU A 113 6.99 9.54 9.66
N GLU A 114 6.50 8.53 10.36
CA GLU A 114 7.33 7.63 11.13
C GLU A 114 7.15 6.20 10.66
N LEU A 115 8.25 5.57 10.24
CA LEU A 115 8.23 4.15 9.92
C LEU A 115 8.27 3.32 11.20
N GLN A 116 7.29 2.44 11.34
CA GLN A 116 7.19 1.47 12.42
C GLN A 116 6.99 0.07 11.84
N ARG A 117 7.29 -0.94 12.65
CA ARG A 117 6.95 -2.34 12.35
C ARG A 117 6.06 -2.86 13.47
N ILE A 118 4.85 -3.28 13.13
CA ILE A 118 3.92 -3.90 14.09
C ILE A 118 3.64 -5.31 13.58
N ASN A 119 3.87 -6.31 14.42
CA ASN A 119 3.76 -7.72 14.05
C ASN A 119 4.60 -8.10 12.82
N GLY A 120 5.73 -7.43 12.61
CA GLY A 120 6.63 -7.66 11.47
C GLY A 120 6.29 -6.85 10.21
N GLU A 121 5.07 -6.32 10.11
CA GLU A 121 4.58 -5.56 8.97
C GLU A 121 5.03 -4.09 9.04
N PRO A 122 5.64 -3.55 7.96
CA PRO A 122 6.04 -2.15 7.91
C PRO A 122 4.84 -1.23 7.68
N MET A 123 4.78 -0.13 8.43
CA MET A 123 3.75 0.89 8.27
C MET A 123 4.31 2.28 8.57
N LEU A 124 3.74 3.31 7.94
CA LEU A 124 4.05 4.70 8.25
C LEU A 124 2.92 5.29 9.08
N ARG A 125 3.22 5.65 10.32
CA ARG A 125 2.29 6.39 11.18
C ARG A 125 2.50 7.88 11.02
N PHE A 126 1.41 8.62 11.09
CA PHE A 126 1.40 10.08 11.06
C PHE A 126 0.19 10.62 11.83
N PHE A 127 0.23 11.91 12.16
CA PHE A 127 -0.95 12.63 12.63
C PHE A 127 -1.51 13.47 11.48
N ASN A 128 -2.75 13.21 11.07
CA ASN A 128 -3.47 13.99 10.07
C ASN A 128 -3.90 15.33 10.67
N ARG A 129 -3.13 16.38 10.45
CA ARG A 129 -3.45 17.73 10.94
C ARG A 129 -4.71 18.32 10.31
N THR A 130 -5.09 17.85 9.13
CA THR A 130 -6.30 18.34 8.43
C THR A 130 -7.57 17.93 9.15
N TYR A 131 -7.60 16.73 9.72
CA TYR A 131 -8.78 16.16 10.38
C TYR A 131 -8.60 15.93 11.89
N SER A 132 -7.39 16.16 12.42
CA SER A 132 -7.01 15.97 13.82
C SER A 132 -7.12 14.52 14.32
N GLU A 133 -6.79 13.56 13.45
CA GLU A 133 -6.81 12.12 13.76
C GLU A 133 -5.48 11.44 13.38
N PRO A 134 -5.12 10.32 14.01
CA PRO A 134 -3.99 9.50 13.56
C PRO A 134 -4.28 8.90 12.18
N GLY A 135 -3.23 8.65 11.41
CA GLY A 135 -3.33 7.96 10.13
C GLY A 135 -2.18 6.97 9.94
N ILE A 136 -2.42 5.97 9.09
CA ILE A 136 -1.47 4.91 8.77
C ILE A 136 -1.42 4.73 7.26
N PHE A 137 -0.24 4.84 6.66
CA PHE A 137 0.04 4.23 5.36
C PHE A 137 0.58 2.84 5.61
N TYR A 138 -0.16 1.84 5.19
CA TYR A 138 0.30 0.48 5.20
C TYR A 138 1.23 0.21 4.02
N LEU A 139 2.25 -0.60 4.28
CA LEU A 139 3.26 -0.96 3.29
C LEU A 139 3.38 -2.47 3.19
N THR A 140 3.78 -2.95 2.02
CA THR A 140 4.22 -4.34 1.84
C THR A 140 5.59 -4.57 2.50
N SER A 141 5.99 -5.83 2.66
CA SER A 141 7.33 -6.22 3.18
C SER A 141 8.51 -5.58 2.44
N ASP A 142 8.34 -5.29 1.14
CA ASP A 142 9.31 -4.59 0.30
C ASP A 142 9.23 -3.06 0.40
N TYR A 143 8.43 -2.55 1.34
CA TYR A 143 8.14 -1.14 1.53
C TYR A 143 7.51 -0.51 0.29
N ASN A 144 6.59 -1.20 -0.37
CA ASN A 144 5.72 -0.59 -1.38
C ASN A 144 4.42 -0.14 -0.71
N PHE A 145 3.83 0.93 -1.25
CA PHE A 145 2.54 1.39 -0.75
C PHE A 145 1.46 0.34 -1.04
N ASP A 146 0.63 0.07 -0.04
CA ASP A 146 -0.52 -0.81 -0.18
C ASP A 146 -1.83 -0.01 -0.06
N CYS A 147 -2.14 0.46 1.14
CA CYS A 147 -3.32 1.28 1.39
C CYS A 147 -3.12 2.31 2.49
N LEU A 148 -4.02 3.29 2.53
CA LEU A 148 -4.10 4.34 3.54
C LEU A 148 -5.33 4.14 4.41
N CYS A 149 -5.15 4.31 5.72
CA CYS A 149 -6.22 4.41 6.71
C CYS A 149 -6.10 5.73 7.47
N LEU A 150 -7.19 6.51 7.54
CA LEU A 150 -7.18 7.86 8.12
C LEU A 150 -7.78 7.97 9.52
N SER A 151 -8.32 6.87 10.04
CA SER A 151 -8.82 6.74 11.41
C SER A 151 -8.63 5.30 11.90
N PRO A 152 -7.41 4.87 12.21
CA PRO A 152 -7.16 3.57 12.82
C PRO A 152 -7.77 3.53 14.24
N MET A 153 -8.35 2.39 14.60
CA MET A 153 -8.90 2.07 15.92
C MET A 153 -7.82 1.56 16.88
#